data_AF-A0A365H527-F1
#
_entry.id   AF-A0A365H527-F1
#
_cell.length_a   1.000
_cell.length_b   1.000
_cell.length_c   1.000
_cell.angle_alpha   90.00
_cell.angle_beta   90.00
_cell.angle_gamma   90.00
#
_symmetry.space_group_name_H-M   'P 1'
#
loop_
_entity.id
_entity.type
_entity.pdbx_description
1 polymer ?
#
loop_
_entity_poly.entity_id
_entity_poly.type
_entity_poly.pdbx_seq_one_letter_code
_entity_poly.pdbx_strand_id
1 'polypeptide(L)'
;MIPDPDHDPNDGNPFSGTIYLCDAFPDGIPKDIHFDGFDHRLPYPGDHGIRFLFNEEREVVLRGYEREIPPEKRERDVTESARTWTQEITGLLRRRLAVVADLLDASALMAPVREDNSPAVWSFDDFVALGISTTGPRDLDLDDSEGFKEWKPLSAEELSDLIPDGVDLYIDQRGPLLPARDLHQANLPLLRAARALQANQAERNTLLEEIHRSAVYQLSSEEHVPSPIAQRVPIFSSLLALRIFAGDMPYIRIPGREAANALPSGHKLILDPGQPYAIEIN
;
A
#
# COMPACT_ATOMS: atom_id res chain seq x y z
N MET A 1 20.64 -0.71 14.02
CA MET A 1 19.87 0.37 13.37
C MET A 1 19.28 -0.24 12.12
N ILE A 2 17.96 -0.46 12.12
CA ILE A 2 17.26 -0.97 10.94
C ILE A 2 17.28 0.18 9.93
N PRO A 3 17.80 -0.02 8.69
CA PRO A 3 17.71 1.00 7.65
C PRO A 3 16.25 1.39 7.46
N ASP A 4 15.99 2.65 7.10
CA ASP A 4 14.69 3.11 6.64
C ASP A 4 14.21 2.09 5.61
N PRO A 5 13.19 1.30 5.94
CA PRO A 5 12.84 0.19 5.10
C PRO A 5 12.15 0.70 3.83
N ASP A 6 11.45 1.83 3.88
CA ASP A 6 10.81 2.45 2.71
C ASP A 6 11.79 3.25 1.83
N HIS A 7 13.07 3.27 2.23
CA HIS A 7 14.17 3.87 1.50
C HIS A 7 14.16 3.42 0.04
N ASP A 8 14.22 4.40 -0.86
CA ASP A 8 14.53 4.13 -2.25
C ASP A 8 15.99 3.70 -2.33
N PRO A 9 16.32 2.47 -2.78
CA PRO A 9 17.72 2.03 -2.90
C PRO A 9 18.53 2.87 -3.89
N ASN A 10 17.90 3.75 -4.66
CA ASN A 10 18.57 4.73 -5.51
C ASN A 10 18.94 6.04 -4.78
N ASP A 11 18.49 6.23 -3.54
CA ASP A 11 18.82 7.38 -2.70
C ASP A 11 20.05 7.08 -1.83
N GLY A 12 20.89 8.09 -1.59
CA GLY A 12 22.25 7.88 -1.06
C GLY A 12 22.39 7.57 0.43
N ASN A 13 21.30 7.49 1.21
CA ASN A 13 21.38 7.18 2.64
C ASN A 13 20.17 6.34 3.14
N PRO A 14 20.33 5.03 3.36
CA PRO A 14 19.29 4.16 3.91
C PRO A 14 19.06 4.35 5.41
N PHE A 15 19.74 5.27 6.09
CA PHE A 15 19.66 5.43 7.55
C PHE A 15 19.06 6.79 7.97
N SER A 16 18.34 7.48 7.08
CA SER A 16 18.04 8.91 7.26
C SER A 16 16.78 9.31 8.04
N GLY A 17 15.93 8.43 8.56
CA GLY A 17 14.95 8.93 9.53
C GLY A 17 13.72 8.10 9.84
N THR A 18 13.16 8.42 11.01
CA THR A 18 11.81 8.09 11.43
C THR A 18 10.80 8.52 10.36
N ILE A 19 9.96 7.59 9.92
CA ILE A 19 8.79 7.90 9.09
C ILE A 19 7.66 8.30 10.02
N TYR A 20 7.10 9.49 9.82
CA TYR A 20 5.91 9.93 10.54
C TYR A 20 4.69 9.71 9.66
N LEU A 21 3.69 9.05 10.25
CA LEU A 21 2.41 8.71 9.62
C LEU A 21 1.28 9.37 10.38
N CYS A 22 0.17 9.63 9.71
CA CYS A 22 -1.10 9.97 10.34
C CYS A 22 -2.26 9.49 9.46
N ASP A 23 -3.50 9.61 9.96
CA ASP A 23 -4.69 9.17 9.22
C ASP A 23 -4.84 9.88 7.86
N ALA A 24 -4.38 11.14 7.76
CA ALA A 24 -4.39 11.89 6.50
C ALA A 24 -3.32 11.42 5.50
N PHE A 25 -2.19 10.91 6.01
CA PHE A 25 -1.04 10.49 5.21
C PHE A 25 -0.48 9.15 5.72
N PRO A 26 -1.21 8.05 5.49
CA PRO A 26 -0.85 6.75 6.05
C PRO A 26 0.42 6.15 5.44
N ASP A 27 0.93 6.73 4.35
CA ASP A 27 2.16 6.30 3.66
C ASP A 27 3.31 7.32 3.77
N GLY A 28 3.15 8.37 4.58
CA GLY A 28 4.21 9.35 4.86
C GLY A 28 3.74 10.79 4.79
N ILE A 29 3.95 11.56 5.86
CA ILE A 29 3.55 12.98 5.91
C ILE A 29 4.43 13.81 4.94
N PRO A 30 3.83 14.65 4.07
CA PRO A 30 4.57 15.55 3.20
C PRO A 30 5.54 16.46 3.97
N LYS A 31 6.74 16.70 3.41
CA LYS A 31 7.75 17.61 3.99
C LYS A 31 7.17 19.00 4.27
N ASP A 32 6.23 19.45 3.43
CA ASP A 32 5.52 20.71 3.60
C ASP A 32 4.91 20.86 4.98
N ILE A 33 4.25 19.80 5.45
CA ILE A 33 3.53 19.73 6.72
C ILE A 33 4.50 19.40 7.85
N HIS A 34 5.38 18.42 7.64
CA HIS A 34 6.23 17.90 8.70
C HIS A 34 7.38 18.86 9.08
N PHE A 35 8.05 19.47 8.09
CA PHE A 35 9.27 20.26 8.32
C PHE A 35 9.13 21.72 7.87
N ASP A 36 8.39 21.97 6.80
CA ASP A 36 8.32 23.30 6.20
C ASP A 36 7.14 24.14 6.73
N GLY A 37 6.48 23.65 7.78
CA GLY A 37 5.53 24.42 8.58
C GLY A 37 4.28 24.87 7.83
N PHE A 38 3.80 24.10 6.85
CA PHE A 38 2.46 24.28 6.30
C PHE A 38 1.41 24.02 7.40
N ASP A 39 0.39 24.88 7.46
CA ASP A 39 -0.66 24.78 8.47
C ASP A 39 -1.76 23.82 8.02
N HIS A 40 -1.69 22.58 8.52
CA HIS A 40 -2.61 21.52 8.13
C HIS A 40 -4.01 21.60 8.79
N ARG A 41 -4.38 22.79 9.29
CA ARG A 41 -5.80 23.19 9.43
C ARG A 41 -6.39 23.61 8.09
N LEU A 42 -5.53 23.98 7.14
CA LEU A 42 -5.88 24.26 5.75
C LEU A 42 -5.89 22.97 4.93
N PRO A 43 -6.69 22.91 3.85
CA PRO A 43 -6.69 21.78 2.94
C PRO A 43 -5.30 21.56 2.34
N TYR A 44 -4.88 20.29 2.26
CA TYR A 44 -3.65 19.89 1.57
C TYR A 44 -3.99 18.80 0.53
N PRO A 45 -3.46 18.86 -0.70
CA PRO A 45 -3.73 17.82 -1.69
C PRO A 45 -3.31 16.43 -1.19
N GLY A 46 -4.23 15.46 -1.20
CA GLY A 46 -3.99 14.10 -0.72
C GLY A 46 -4.30 13.87 0.77
N ASP A 47 -4.82 14.87 1.49
CA ASP A 47 -5.19 14.73 2.92
C ASP A 47 -6.50 13.97 3.19
N HIS A 48 -7.18 13.50 2.15
CA HIS A 48 -8.51 12.86 2.21
C HIS A 48 -9.59 13.70 2.93
N GLY A 49 -9.42 15.03 2.98
CA GLY A 49 -10.28 15.94 3.72
C GLY A 49 -10.10 15.90 5.25
N ILE A 50 -9.12 15.14 5.75
CA ILE A 50 -8.75 15.06 7.16
C ILE A 50 -7.88 16.27 7.49
N ARG A 51 -8.24 17.00 8.55
CA ARG A 51 -7.55 18.23 8.97
C ARG A 51 -7.37 18.25 10.46
N PHE A 52 -6.34 18.94 10.94
CA PHE A 52 -6.18 19.14 12.37
C PHE A 52 -7.29 20.03 12.93
N LEU A 53 -7.91 19.55 13.99
CA LEU A 53 -8.79 20.36 14.82
C LEU A 53 -7.95 21.09 15.88
N PHE A 54 -8.36 22.31 16.18
CA PHE A 54 -7.76 23.05 17.27
C PHE A 54 -8.02 22.34 18.61
N ASN A 55 -6.95 22.06 19.35
CA ASN A 55 -7.02 21.59 20.72
C ASN A 55 -6.75 22.76 21.67
N GLU A 56 -7.76 23.17 22.44
CA GLU A 56 -7.69 24.27 23.40
C GLU A 56 -6.55 24.09 24.42
N GLU A 57 -6.26 22.86 24.84
CA GLU A 57 -5.17 22.56 25.78
C GLU A 57 -3.78 22.85 25.20
N ARG A 58 -3.68 22.97 23.87
CA ARG A 58 -2.45 23.28 23.13
C ARG A 58 -2.41 24.70 22.60
N GLU A 59 -3.29 25.59 23.06
CA GLU A 59 -3.34 26.98 22.60
C GLU A 59 -1.99 27.70 22.74
N VAL A 60 -1.30 27.51 23.86
CA VAL A 60 0.02 28.14 24.09
C VAL A 60 1.05 27.67 23.07
N VAL A 61 1.04 26.38 22.73
CA VAL A 61 1.94 25.80 21.72
C VAL A 61 1.61 26.36 20.34
N LEU A 62 0.32 26.42 19.98
CA LEU A 62 -0.13 26.99 18.71
C LEU A 62 0.27 28.47 18.59
N ARG A 63 0.03 29.31 19.61
CA ARG A 63 0.42 30.72 19.57
C ARG A 63 1.94 30.91 19.44
N GLY A 64 2.73 29.98 20.00
CA GLY A 64 4.18 29.94 19.80
C GLY A 64 4.53 29.67 18.34
N TYR A 65 3.99 28.58 17.79
CA TYR A 65 4.16 28.22 16.38
C TYR A 65 3.73 29.34 15.42
N GLU A 66 2.55 29.94 15.60
CA GLU A 66 2.03 31.00 14.72
C GLU A 66 2.87 32.30 14.79
N ARG A 67 3.62 32.50 15.88
CA ARG A 67 4.58 33.60 16.02
C ARG A 67 5.89 33.32 15.28
N GLU A 68 6.34 32.07 15.32
CA GLU A 68 7.60 31.64 14.71
C GLU A 68 7.47 31.42 13.19
N ILE A 69 6.32 30.90 12.75
CA ILE A 69 6.05 30.56 11.36
C ILE A 69 5.02 31.57 10.82
N PRO A 70 5.44 32.52 9.98
CA PRO A 70 4.55 33.59 9.54
C PRO A 70 3.52 33.08 8.51
N PRO A 71 2.40 33.79 8.31
CA PRO A 71 1.32 33.36 7.42
C PRO A 71 1.78 33.01 6.00
N GLU A 72 2.75 33.74 5.44
CA GLU A 72 3.27 33.49 4.09
C GLU A 72 3.92 32.11 3.95
N LYS A 73 4.42 31.54 5.05
CA LYS A 73 4.96 30.18 5.08
C LYS A 73 3.85 29.15 5.35
N ARG A 74 2.94 29.45 6.27
CA ARG A 74 1.86 28.54 6.70
C ARG A 74 0.75 28.34 5.67
N GLU A 75 0.48 29.36 4.86
CA GLU A 75 -0.64 29.43 3.92
C GLU A 75 -0.18 29.47 2.46
N ARG A 76 1.10 29.13 2.21
CA ARG A 76 1.69 29.14 0.86
C ARG A 76 0.97 28.18 -0.08
N ASP A 77 1.09 28.44 -1.38
CA ASP A 77 0.72 27.46 -2.40
C ASP A 77 1.68 26.26 -2.33
N VAL A 78 1.12 25.07 -2.13
CA VAL A 78 1.81 23.78 -2.03
C VAL A 78 1.52 22.87 -3.22
N THR A 79 0.92 23.39 -4.30
CA THR A 79 0.48 22.56 -5.44
C THR A 79 1.64 21.76 -6.06
N GLU A 80 2.80 22.39 -6.26
CA GLU A 80 3.97 21.74 -6.88
C GLU A 80 4.66 20.75 -5.94
N SER A 81 4.83 21.10 -4.67
CA SER A 81 5.45 20.23 -3.67
C SER A 81 4.55 19.04 -3.32
N ALA A 82 3.23 19.24 -3.23
CA ALA A 82 2.26 18.16 -3.07
C ALA A 82 2.28 17.20 -4.27
N ARG A 83 2.36 17.73 -5.50
CA ARG A 83 2.52 16.88 -6.70
C ARG A 83 3.80 16.05 -6.65
N THR A 84 4.90 16.62 -6.18
CA THR A 84 6.18 15.92 -6.02
C THR A 84 6.03 14.80 -4.99
N TRP A 85 5.46 15.09 -3.82
CA TRP A 85 5.17 14.09 -2.80
C TRP A 85 4.25 12.97 -3.33
N THR A 86 3.18 13.28 -4.09
CA THR A 86 2.33 12.25 -4.70
C THR A 86 3.12 11.33 -5.64
N GLN A 87 4.10 11.85 -6.37
CA GLN A 87 4.98 11.03 -7.23
C GLN A 87 5.89 10.12 -6.40
N GLU A 88 6.46 10.62 -5.29
CA GLU A 88 7.25 9.84 -4.34
C GLU A 88 6.41 8.69 -3.76
N ILE A 89 5.21 8.98 -3.25
CA ILE A 89 4.28 7.97 -2.72
C ILE A 89 3.89 6.97 -3.79
N THR A 90 3.59 7.40 -5.02
CA THR A 90 3.32 6.48 -6.14
C THR A 90 4.50 5.54 -6.39
N GLY A 91 5.74 6.03 -6.26
CA GLY A 91 6.96 5.22 -6.32
C GLY A 91 7.01 4.17 -5.21
N LEU A 92 6.75 4.56 -3.97
CA LEU A 92 6.66 3.66 -2.81
C LEU A 92 5.60 2.57 -3.01
N LEU A 93 4.38 2.94 -3.41
CA LEU A 93 3.28 1.99 -3.64
C LEU A 93 3.64 0.98 -4.75
N ARG A 94 4.34 1.39 -5.81
CA ARG A 94 4.83 0.46 -6.84
C ARG A 94 5.84 -0.54 -6.28
N ARG A 95 6.77 -0.08 -5.43
CA ARG A 95 7.73 -0.98 -4.77
C ARG A 95 7.01 -1.97 -3.85
N ARG A 96 6.03 -1.52 -3.07
CA ARG A 96 5.21 -2.41 -2.23
C ARG A 96 4.42 -3.43 -3.04
N LEU A 97 3.82 -3.03 -4.16
CA LEU A 97 3.12 -3.95 -5.06
C LEU A 97 4.07 -4.98 -5.70
N ALA A 98 5.31 -4.58 -6.00
CA ALA A 98 6.35 -5.52 -6.43
C ALA A 98 6.71 -6.52 -5.32
N VAL A 99 6.81 -6.07 -4.08
CA VAL A 99 7.02 -6.96 -2.92
C VAL A 99 5.86 -7.96 -2.76
N VAL A 100 4.60 -7.53 -2.90
CA VAL A 100 3.44 -8.46 -2.91
C VAL A 100 3.57 -9.51 -4.02
N ALA A 101 4.02 -9.11 -5.21
CA ALA A 101 4.26 -10.04 -6.30
C ALA A 101 5.39 -11.03 -5.99
N ASP A 102 6.49 -10.57 -5.39
CA ASP A 102 7.60 -11.42 -4.98
C ASP A 102 7.18 -12.44 -3.91
N LEU A 103 6.29 -12.06 -2.98
CA LEU A 103 5.71 -13.00 -2.00
C LEU A 103 4.90 -14.12 -2.68
N LEU A 104 4.17 -13.82 -3.75
CA LEU A 104 3.39 -14.82 -4.50
C LEU A 104 4.27 -15.81 -5.26
N ASP A 105 5.43 -15.36 -5.73
CA ASP A 105 6.38 -16.14 -6.52
C ASP A 105 7.46 -16.82 -5.65
N ALA A 106 7.51 -16.51 -4.36
CA ALA A 106 8.49 -17.06 -3.44
C ALA A 106 8.43 -18.59 -3.41
N SER A 107 9.57 -19.24 -3.67
CA SER A 107 9.68 -20.71 -3.60
C SER A 107 9.54 -21.27 -2.18
N ALA A 108 9.81 -20.43 -1.18
CA ALA A 108 9.64 -20.74 0.23
C ALA A 108 9.34 -19.44 0.96
N LEU A 109 8.09 -19.24 1.39
CA LEU A 109 7.71 -18.14 2.26
C LEU A 109 7.62 -18.67 3.69
N MET A 110 8.45 -18.11 4.57
CA MET A 110 8.58 -18.53 5.95
C MET A 110 8.24 -17.37 6.87
N ALA A 111 7.47 -17.64 7.92
CA ALA A 111 7.21 -16.71 9.00
C ALA A 111 7.56 -17.33 10.36
N PRO A 112 8.05 -16.53 11.31
CA PRO A 112 8.31 -16.94 12.67
C PRO A 112 6.97 -17.08 13.41
N VAL A 113 6.82 -18.16 14.17
CA VAL A 113 5.59 -18.43 14.93
C VAL A 113 5.87 -18.69 16.40
N ARG A 114 4.82 -18.55 17.21
CA ARG A 114 4.80 -18.91 18.63
C ARG A 114 4.34 -20.36 18.84
N GLU A 115 4.36 -20.80 20.11
CA GLU A 115 3.88 -22.12 20.54
C GLU A 115 2.44 -22.44 20.11
N ASP A 116 1.57 -21.43 20.05
CA ASP A 116 0.17 -21.54 19.62
C ASP A 116 -0.02 -21.43 18.10
N ASN A 117 1.07 -21.35 17.32
CA ASN A 117 1.12 -21.09 15.89
C ASN A 117 0.70 -19.69 15.44
N SER A 118 0.49 -18.75 16.36
CA SER A 118 0.32 -17.33 15.99
C SER A 118 1.64 -16.74 15.46
N PRO A 119 1.60 -15.72 14.58
CA PRO A 119 2.81 -15.02 14.15
C PRO A 119 3.57 -14.42 15.34
N ALA A 120 4.88 -14.66 15.40
CA ALA A 120 5.76 -14.03 16.37
C ALA A 120 6.11 -12.62 15.88
N VAL A 121 5.29 -11.63 16.25
CA VAL A 121 5.51 -10.22 15.93
C VAL A 121 6.46 -9.56 16.92
N TRP A 122 7.25 -8.60 16.44
CA TRP A 122 8.15 -7.77 17.22
C TRP A 122 7.53 -6.40 17.46
N SER A 123 7.56 -5.93 18.70
CA SER A 123 7.19 -4.55 19.04
C SER A 123 8.45 -3.70 19.09
N PHE A 124 8.48 -2.64 18.29
CA PHE A 124 9.44 -1.54 18.41
C PHE A 124 8.75 -0.35 19.08
N ASP A 125 9.52 0.70 19.42
CA ASP A 125 8.96 1.89 20.08
C ASP A 125 7.85 2.55 19.25
N ASP A 126 7.98 2.53 17.91
CA ASP A 126 7.11 3.27 16.99
C ASP A 126 6.22 2.39 16.09
N PHE A 127 6.50 1.08 15.97
CA PHE A 127 5.75 0.18 15.09
C PHE A 127 5.85 -1.29 15.52
N VAL A 128 4.96 -2.13 14.98
CA VAL A 128 4.98 -3.58 15.17
C VAL A 128 5.32 -4.23 13.85
N ALA A 129 6.25 -5.18 13.83
CA ALA A 129 6.64 -5.85 12.60
C ALA A 129 6.64 -7.37 12.69
N LEU A 130 6.54 -8.01 11.53
CA LEU A 130 6.76 -9.44 11.34
C LEU A 130 7.88 -9.65 10.34
N GLY A 131 8.97 -10.27 10.78
CA GLY A 131 10.03 -10.76 9.89
C GLY A 131 9.50 -11.85 8.97
N ILE A 132 9.75 -11.73 7.67
CA ILE A 132 9.37 -12.69 6.65
C ILE A 132 10.61 -13.07 5.85
N SER A 133 10.75 -14.36 5.53
CA SER A 133 11.78 -14.78 4.57
C SER A 133 11.20 -15.49 3.37
N THR A 134 11.64 -15.08 2.18
CA THR A 134 11.36 -15.72 0.89
C THR A 134 12.43 -16.74 0.48
N THR A 135 13.45 -16.92 1.33
CA THR A 135 14.64 -17.75 1.05
C THR A 135 14.89 -18.86 2.06
N GLY A 136 14.02 -19.01 3.06
CA GLY A 136 14.16 -19.98 4.15
C GLY A 136 14.45 -19.32 5.51
N PRO A 137 14.55 -20.11 6.60
CA PRO A 137 14.83 -19.58 7.93
C PRO A 137 16.07 -18.68 7.92
N ARG A 138 15.94 -17.48 8.46
CA ARG A 138 17.07 -16.57 8.64
C ARG A 138 17.34 -16.36 10.11
N ASP A 139 18.61 -16.24 10.42
CA ASP A 139 19.08 -15.62 11.64
C ASP A 139 18.83 -14.12 11.47
N LEU A 140 17.61 -13.70 11.77
CA LEU A 140 17.35 -12.29 11.96
C LEU A 140 17.91 -11.99 13.34
N ASP A 141 18.80 -10.99 13.45
CA ASP A 141 19.37 -10.46 14.70
C ASP A 141 18.25 -9.75 15.51
N LEU A 142 17.24 -10.54 15.82
CA LEU A 142 15.91 -10.24 16.32
C LEU A 142 15.60 -11.22 17.48
N ASP A 143 16.66 -11.60 18.21
CA ASP A 143 16.70 -12.58 19.31
C ASP A 143 15.69 -12.32 20.44
N ASP A 144 14.99 -11.18 20.41
CA ASP A 144 14.13 -10.68 21.48
C ASP A 144 12.61 -10.74 21.22
N SER A 145 12.10 -11.37 20.14
CA SER A 145 10.62 -11.54 20.08
C SER A 145 10.18 -12.50 21.17
N GLU A 146 9.40 -12.00 22.11
CA GLU A 146 8.73 -12.83 23.11
C GLU A 146 7.94 -13.94 22.43
N GLY A 147 8.35 -15.18 22.73
CA GLY A 147 7.64 -16.39 22.32
C GLY A 147 7.97 -16.93 20.93
N PHE A 148 9.05 -16.48 20.25
CA PHE A 148 9.52 -17.18 19.06
C PHE A 148 9.83 -18.65 19.36
N LYS A 149 9.30 -19.54 18.51
CA LYS A 149 9.54 -20.97 18.60
C LYS A 149 10.32 -21.49 17.39
N GLU A 150 9.76 -21.26 16.20
CA GLU A 150 10.29 -21.81 14.96
C GLU A 150 9.83 -20.99 13.75
N TRP A 151 10.49 -21.20 12.62
CA TRP A 151 10.04 -20.72 11.32
C TRP A 151 9.10 -21.73 10.68
N LYS A 152 7.93 -21.28 10.23
CA LYS A 152 6.97 -22.12 9.50
C LYS A 152 6.77 -21.69 8.06
N PRO A 153 6.65 -22.64 7.13
CA PRO A 153 6.24 -22.34 5.77
C PRO A 153 4.79 -21.88 5.76
N LEU A 154 4.51 -20.86 4.97
CA LEU A 154 3.18 -20.31 4.72
C LEU A 154 3.07 -19.96 3.22
N SER A 155 1.87 -19.98 2.68
CA SER A 155 1.54 -19.26 1.44
C SER A 155 1.33 -17.77 1.72
N ALA A 156 1.36 -16.93 0.68
CA ALA A 156 1.05 -15.51 0.82
C ALA A 156 -0.40 -15.30 1.29
N GLU A 157 -1.30 -16.19 0.86
CA GLU A 157 -2.70 -16.25 1.28
C GLU A 157 -2.83 -16.57 2.78
N GLU A 158 -2.17 -17.63 3.27
CA GLU A 158 -2.15 -17.95 4.71
C GLU A 158 -1.49 -16.82 5.53
N LEU A 159 -0.43 -16.20 4.99
CA LEU A 159 0.19 -15.05 5.63
C LEU A 159 -0.81 -13.90 5.77
N SER A 160 -1.53 -13.56 4.70
CA SER A 160 -2.56 -12.51 4.72
C SER A 160 -3.70 -12.80 5.70
N ASP A 161 -4.04 -14.07 5.95
CA ASP A 161 -5.11 -14.42 6.89
C ASP A 161 -4.65 -14.38 8.36
N LEU A 162 -3.36 -14.60 8.60
CA LEU A 162 -2.80 -14.72 9.95
C LEU A 162 -2.27 -13.41 10.54
N ILE A 163 -1.86 -12.46 9.71
CA ILE A 163 -1.23 -11.23 10.18
C ILE A 163 -2.27 -10.23 10.71
N PRO A 164 -2.09 -9.67 11.92
CA PRO A 164 -2.97 -8.62 12.41
C PRO A 164 -2.85 -7.33 11.59
N ASP A 165 -3.92 -6.53 11.57
CA ASP A 165 -3.84 -5.14 11.13
C ASP A 165 -2.83 -4.35 11.99
N GLY A 166 -2.17 -3.36 11.38
CA GLY A 166 -1.16 -2.52 12.06
C GLY A 166 0.21 -3.18 12.22
N VAL A 167 0.42 -4.36 11.64
CA VAL A 167 1.74 -5.01 11.54
C VAL A 167 2.38 -4.68 10.19
N ASP A 168 3.66 -4.32 10.20
CA ASP A 168 4.45 -4.15 8.99
C ASP A 168 5.30 -5.40 8.70
N LEU A 169 5.32 -5.85 7.46
CA LEU A 169 6.13 -7.00 7.06
C LEU A 169 7.53 -6.56 6.68
N TYR A 170 8.53 -7.14 7.35
CA TYR A 170 9.94 -6.93 7.08
C TYR A 170 10.50 -8.14 6.33
N ILE A 171 10.60 -8.02 5.01
CA ILE A 171 10.85 -9.16 4.12
C ILE A 171 12.33 -9.21 3.71
N ASP A 172 13.07 -10.21 4.17
CA ASP A 172 14.48 -10.48 3.81
C ASP A 172 15.48 -9.31 3.90
N GLN A 173 15.14 -8.24 4.63
CA GLN A 173 15.87 -6.96 4.61
C GLN A 173 15.92 -6.32 3.21
N ARG A 174 14.89 -6.56 2.38
CA ARG A 174 14.82 -6.12 0.99
C ARG A 174 13.55 -5.32 0.74
N GLY A 175 13.74 -4.11 0.23
CA GLY A 175 12.64 -3.25 -0.21
C GLY A 175 11.86 -2.61 0.95
N PRO A 176 10.74 -1.92 0.62
CA PRO A 176 9.87 -1.24 1.58
C PRO A 176 9.30 -2.19 2.63
N LEU A 177 8.93 -1.64 3.78
CA LEU A 177 7.97 -2.34 4.63
C LEU A 177 6.70 -2.53 3.81
N LEU A 178 6.10 -3.70 3.98
CA LEU A 178 4.78 -3.97 3.43
C LEU A 178 3.78 -3.98 4.60
N PRO A 179 2.99 -2.92 4.79
CA PRO A 179 1.92 -2.91 5.77
C PRO A 179 0.96 -4.08 5.54
N ALA A 180 0.56 -4.77 6.60
CA ALA A 180 -0.41 -5.88 6.54
C ALA A 180 -1.69 -5.46 5.80
N ARG A 181 -2.14 -4.21 5.99
CA ARG A 181 -3.29 -3.64 5.27
C ARG A 181 -3.16 -3.73 3.75
N ASP A 182 -1.96 -3.56 3.21
CA ASP A 182 -1.72 -3.58 1.76
C ASP A 182 -1.87 -5.02 1.22
N LEU A 183 -1.48 -6.01 2.03
CA LEU A 183 -1.69 -7.42 1.73
C LEU A 183 -3.17 -7.82 1.88
N HIS A 184 -3.84 -7.41 2.97
CA HIS A 184 -5.28 -7.66 3.21
C HIS A 184 -6.18 -7.06 2.12
N GLN A 185 -5.77 -5.93 1.55
CA GLN A 185 -6.49 -5.23 0.48
C GLN A 185 -6.11 -5.73 -0.92
N ALA A 186 -5.28 -6.78 -1.02
CA ALA A 186 -4.97 -7.44 -2.28
C ALA A 186 -5.76 -8.74 -2.42
N ASN A 187 -6.38 -8.94 -3.57
CA ASN A 187 -6.94 -10.24 -3.94
C ASN A 187 -5.82 -11.12 -4.50
N LEU A 188 -5.14 -11.82 -3.60
CA LEU A 188 -3.96 -12.64 -3.92
C LEU A 188 -4.26 -13.77 -4.94
N PRO A 189 -5.38 -14.53 -4.85
CA PRO A 189 -5.73 -15.51 -5.88
C PRO A 189 -5.91 -14.89 -7.26
N LEU A 190 -6.59 -13.73 -7.35
CA LEU A 190 -6.78 -13.03 -8.62
C LEU A 190 -5.45 -12.53 -9.20
N LEU A 191 -4.60 -11.93 -8.35
CA LEU A 191 -3.27 -11.47 -8.76
C LEU A 191 -2.40 -12.63 -9.27
N ARG A 192 -2.44 -13.78 -8.58
CA ARG A 192 -1.75 -15.01 -8.99
C ARG A 192 -2.27 -15.52 -10.35
N ALA A 193 -3.59 -15.57 -10.54
CA ALA A 193 -4.20 -16.00 -11.80
C ALA A 193 -3.83 -15.07 -12.97
N ALA A 194 -3.81 -13.76 -12.73
CA ALA A 194 -3.40 -12.78 -13.73
C ALA A 194 -1.94 -12.99 -14.16
N ARG A 195 -1.03 -13.10 -13.18
CA ARG A 195 0.40 -13.35 -13.43
C ARG A 195 0.63 -14.68 -14.15
N ALA A 196 -0.06 -15.75 -13.73
CA ALA A 196 0.03 -17.06 -14.38
C ALA A 196 -0.44 -17.01 -15.84
N LEU A 197 -1.53 -16.29 -16.14
CA LEU A 197 -1.98 -16.10 -17.52
C LEU A 197 -0.94 -15.34 -18.34
N GLN A 198 -0.36 -14.26 -17.80
CA GLN A 198 0.68 -13.49 -18.47
C GLN A 198 1.93 -14.35 -18.78
N ALA A 199 2.30 -15.23 -17.86
CA ALA A 199 3.41 -16.17 -18.03
C ALA A 199 3.08 -17.35 -18.96
N ASN A 200 1.88 -17.41 -19.55
CA ASN A 200 1.36 -18.55 -20.32
C ASN A 200 1.31 -19.86 -19.51
N GLN A 201 1.08 -19.76 -18.20
CA GLN A 201 0.98 -20.88 -17.25
C GLN A 201 -0.47 -21.19 -16.84
N ALA A 202 -1.43 -20.34 -17.23
CA ALA A 202 -2.85 -20.55 -16.97
C ALA A 202 -3.68 -20.22 -18.21
N GLU A 203 -4.90 -20.76 -18.27
CA GLU A 203 -5.87 -20.43 -19.31
C GLU A 203 -6.66 -19.17 -18.95
N ARG A 204 -7.14 -18.45 -19.97
CA ARG A 204 -7.97 -17.24 -19.76
C ARG A 204 -9.23 -17.53 -18.95
N ASN A 205 -9.81 -18.72 -19.11
CA ASN A 205 -11.01 -19.12 -18.37
C ASN A 205 -10.75 -19.20 -16.85
N THR A 206 -9.55 -19.61 -16.44
CA THR A 206 -9.16 -19.61 -15.01
C THR A 206 -9.18 -18.20 -14.44
N LEU A 207 -8.63 -17.21 -15.16
CA LEU A 207 -8.68 -15.81 -14.73
C LEU A 207 -10.12 -15.29 -14.64
N LEU A 208 -10.97 -15.61 -15.61
CA LEU A 208 -12.38 -15.22 -15.61
C LEU A 208 -13.14 -15.80 -14.41
N GLU A 209 -12.93 -17.07 -14.10
CA GLU A 209 -13.52 -17.72 -12.92
C GLU A 209 -13.06 -17.03 -11.63
N GLU A 210 -11.77 -16.72 -11.52
CA GLU A 210 -11.23 -16.04 -10.35
C GLU A 210 -11.77 -14.61 -10.21
N ILE A 211 -11.94 -13.87 -11.30
CA ILE A 211 -12.61 -12.56 -11.28
C ILE A 211 -14.04 -12.70 -10.76
N HIS A 212 -14.81 -13.68 -11.23
CA HIS A 212 -16.19 -13.88 -10.80
C HIS A 212 -16.33 -14.21 -9.31
N ARG A 213 -15.35 -14.91 -8.73
CA ARG A 213 -15.31 -15.27 -7.31
C ARG A 213 -14.76 -14.16 -6.41
N SER A 214 -13.99 -13.26 -7.00
CA SER A 214 -13.24 -12.22 -6.30
C SER A 214 -14.08 -10.98 -6.00
N ALA A 215 -13.69 -10.24 -4.96
CA ALA A 215 -13.98 -8.81 -4.92
C ALA A 215 -12.88 -8.05 -5.67
N VAL A 216 -13.26 -7.01 -6.38
CA VAL A 216 -12.37 -6.11 -7.14
C VAL A 216 -12.66 -4.67 -6.75
N TYR A 217 -11.69 -3.79 -6.99
CA TYR A 217 -11.88 -2.35 -6.83
C TYR A 217 -12.20 -1.72 -8.18
N GLN A 218 -13.07 -0.71 -8.16
CA GLN A 218 -13.44 0.08 -9.33
C GLN A 218 -13.55 1.56 -8.92
N LEU A 219 -13.19 2.47 -9.82
CA LEU A 219 -13.38 3.91 -9.58
C LEU A 219 -14.88 4.24 -9.49
N SER A 220 -15.27 5.04 -8.51
CA SER A 220 -16.65 5.51 -8.34
C SER A 220 -17.00 6.44 -9.50
N SER A 221 -18.09 6.14 -10.22
CA SER A 221 -18.45 6.77 -11.48
C SER A 221 -18.94 8.24 -11.39
N GLU A 222 -18.91 8.88 -10.22
CA GLU A 222 -19.46 10.23 -10.04
C GLU A 222 -18.59 11.33 -10.67
N GLU A 223 -17.30 11.07 -10.91
CA GLU A 223 -16.44 11.94 -11.70
C GLU A 223 -16.00 11.19 -12.96
N HIS A 224 -16.70 11.46 -14.07
CA HIS A 224 -16.32 10.95 -15.38
C HIS A 224 -14.89 11.42 -15.71
N VAL A 225 -13.89 10.55 -15.52
CA VAL A 225 -12.60 10.73 -16.19
C VAL A 225 -12.91 10.63 -17.69
N PRO A 226 -12.78 11.71 -18.47
CA PRO A 226 -13.00 11.65 -19.90
C PRO A 226 -11.81 10.92 -20.49
N SER A 227 -11.87 9.59 -20.53
CA SER A 227 -10.82 8.77 -21.10
C SER A 227 -11.12 8.49 -22.58
N PRO A 228 -10.14 8.65 -23.48
CA PRO A 228 -10.24 8.21 -24.88
C PRO A 228 -10.37 6.68 -25.03
N ILE A 229 -10.39 5.96 -23.90
CA ILE A 229 -10.66 4.54 -23.76
C ILE A 229 -12.17 4.30 -23.62
N ALA A 230 -12.97 4.76 -24.58
CA ALA A 230 -14.44 4.72 -24.52
C ALA A 230 -15.06 3.29 -24.49
N GLN A 231 -14.23 2.24 -24.38
CA GLN A 231 -14.65 0.84 -24.38
C GLN A 231 -13.85 -0.04 -23.41
N ARG A 232 -13.09 0.53 -22.46
CA ARG A 232 -12.41 -0.31 -21.46
C ARG A 232 -12.75 0.14 -20.04
N VAL A 233 -13.17 -0.81 -19.23
CA VAL A 233 -13.59 -0.61 -17.85
C VAL A 233 -12.48 -1.13 -16.94
N PRO A 234 -11.74 -0.25 -16.24
CA PRO A 234 -10.68 -0.66 -15.35
C PRO A 234 -11.25 -1.29 -14.07
N ILE A 235 -10.67 -2.41 -13.67
CA ILE A 235 -10.86 -3.04 -12.36
C ILE A 235 -9.50 -3.35 -11.76
N PHE A 236 -9.41 -3.42 -10.44
CA PHE A 236 -8.14 -3.62 -9.75
C PHE A 236 -8.21 -4.80 -8.79
N SER A 237 -7.16 -5.61 -8.78
CA SER A 237 -7.01 -6.74 -7.85
C SER A 237 -6.62 -6.28 -6.44
N SER A 238 -6.04 -5.09 -6.31
CA SER A 238 -5.64 -4.51 -5.01
C SER A 238 -5.85 -3.00 -4.93
N LEU A 239 -5.95 -2.46 -3.71
CA LEU A 239 -5.97 -1.01 -3.51
C LEU A 239 -4.65 -0.35 -3.90
N LEU A 240 -3.51 -1.05 -3.74
CA LEU A 240 -2.21 -0.59 -4.25
C LEU A 240 -2.26 -0.34 -5.76
N ALA A 241 -2.74 -1.30 -6.54
CA ALA A 241 -2.83 -1.17 -8.00
C ALA A 241 -3.75 -0.01 -8.41
N LEU A 242 -4.87 0.17 -7.71
CA LEU A 242 -5.79 1.30 -7.92
C LEU A 242 -5.09 2.64 -7.63
N ARG A 243 -4.44 2.78 -6.48
CA ARG A 243 -3.79 4.03 -6.06
C ARG A 243 -2.61 4.39 -6.95
N ILE A 244 -1.86 3.40 -7.45
CA ILE A 244 -0.80 3.65 -8.44
C ILE A 244 -1.38 4.20 -9.75
N PHE A 245 -2.57 3.74 -10.16
CA PHE A 245 -3.18 4.14 -11.42
C PHE A 245 -3.94 5.47 -11.33
N ALA A 246 -4.73 5.66 -10.27
CA ALA A 246 -5.66 6.77 -10.13
C ALA A 246 -5.36 7.70 -8.95
N GLY A 247 -4.34 7.44 -8.13
CA GLY A 247 -4.13 8.16 -6.87
C GLY A 247 -5.27 7.90 -5.88
N ASP A 248 -5.64 8.92 -5.11
CA ASP A 248 -6.65 8.83 -4.06
C ASP A 248 -8.09 9.09 -4.56
N MET A 249 -8.35 8.79 -5.83
CA MET A 249 -9.68 8.92 -6.41
C MET A 249 -10.70 8.02 -5.69
N PRO A 250 -11.95 8.47 -5.52
CA PRO A 250 -12.99 7.67 -4.89
C PRO A 250 -13.18 6.32 -5.60
N TYR A 251 -13.35 5.27 -4.82
CA TYR A 251 -13.51 3.91 -5.32
C TYR A 251 -14.62 3.16 -4.59
N ILE A 252 -15.08 2.08 -5.23
CA ILE A 252 -15.97 1.08 -4.65
C ILE A 252 -15.31 -0.29 -4.72
N ARG A 253 -15.62 -1.14 -3.74
CA ARG A 253 -15.28 -2.56 -3.76
C ARG A 253 -16.54 -3.35 -4.09
N ILE A 254 -16.51 -4.06 -5.22
CA ILE A 254 -17.67 -4.81 -5.74
C ILE A 254 -17.29 -6.26 -6.04
N PRO A 255 -18.26 -7.20 -6.04
CA PRO A 255 -18.02 -8.53 -6.57
C PRO A 255 -17.60 -8.46 -8.05
N GLY A 256 -16.56 -9.18 -8.46
CA GLY A 256 -16.04 -9.13 -9.82
C GLY A 256 -17.02 -9.70 -10.86
N ARG A 257 -17.93 -10.60 -10.46
CA ARG A 257 -19.07 -10.99 -11.30
C ARG A 257 -20.00 -9.82 -11.63
N GLU A 258 -20.18 -8.87 -10.71
CA GLU A 258 -21.01 -7.69 -10.94
C GLU A 258 -20.28 -6.72 -11.86
N ALA A 259 -18.97 -6.54 -11.66
CA ALA A 259 -18.12 -5.77 -12.57
C ALA A 259 -18.17 -6.32 -14.01
N ALA A 260 -18.09 -7.64 -14.17
CA ALA A 260 -18.17 -8.30 -15.48
C ALA A 260 -19.56 -8.20 -16.12
N ASN A 261 -20.63 -8.36 -15.33
CA ASN A 261 -22.00 -8.28 -15.84
C ASN A 261 -22.46 -6.85 -16.17
N ALA A 262 -21.87 -5.84 -15.51
CA ALA A 262 -22.19 -4.44 -15.73
C ALA A 262 -21.53 -3.84 -16.98
N LEU A 263 -20.72 -4.62 -17.71
CA LEU A 263 -20.05 -4.15 -18.92
C LEU A 263 -21.05 -3.75 -20.01
N PRO A 264 -21.00 -2.50 -20.51
CA PRO A 264 -21.78 -2.13 -21.67
C PRO A 264 -21.36 -2.94 -22.90
N SER A 265 -22.29 -3.14 -23.84
CA SER A 265 -21.98 -3.88 -25.08
C SER A 265 -20.78 -3.28 -25.81
N GLY A 266 -19.85 -4.14 -26.25
CA GLY A 266 -18.62 -3.75 -26.92
C GLY A 266 -17.51 -3.22 -26.00
N HIS A 267 -17.72 -3.20 -24.68
CA HIS A 267 -16.68 -2.85 -23.71
C HIS A 267 -15.89 -4.08 -23.28
N LYS A 268 -14.67 -3.86 -22.79
CA LYS A 268 -13.75 -4.86 -22.25
C LYS A 268 -13.39 -4.52 -20.82
N LEU A 269 -13.20 -5.52 -19.97
CA LEU A 269 -12.54 -5.30 -18.69
C LEU A 269 -11.04 -5.19 -18.89
N ILE A 270 -10.40 -4.34 -18.07
CA ILE A 270 -8.94 -4.33 -17.92
C ILE A 270 -8.63 -4.48 -16.46
N LEU A 271 -7.97 -5.60 -16.13
CA LEU A 271 -7.45 -5.84 -14.81
C LEU A 271 -6.12 -5.11 -14.63
N ASP A 272 -6.00 -4.36 -13.53
CA ASP A 272 -4.80 -3.66 -13.07
C ASP A 272 -4.10 -2.83 -14.17
N PRO A 273 -4.81 -1.90 -14.83
CA PRO A 273 -4.23 -1.08 -15.89
C PRO A 273 -2.98 -0.32 -15.41
N GLY A 274 -1.98 -0.24 -16.27
CA GLY A 274 -0.70 0.41 -15.96
C GLY A 274 0.29 -0.48 -15.19
N GLN A 275 -0.12 -1.67 -14.75
CA GLN A 275 0.80 -2.65 -14.18
C GLN A 275 1.47 -3.51 -15.26
N PRO A 276 2.66 -4.09 -14.98
CA PRO A 276 3.33 -4.99 -15.92
C PRO A 276 2.47 -6.19 -16.33
N TYR A 277 1.56 -6.63 -15.45
CA TYR A 277 0.64 -7.76 -15.65
C TYR A 277 -0.78 -7.34 -16.01
N ALA A 278 -0.98 -6.11 -16.53
CA ALA A 278 -2.30 -5.66 -16.96
C ALA A 278 -2.87 -6.58 -18.06
N ILE A 279 -4.13 -7.01 -17.90
CA ILE A 279 -4.77 -7.97 -18.82
C ILE A 279 -6.10 -7.43 -19.31
N GLU A 280 -6.26 -7.43 -20.63
CA GLU A 280 -7.54 -7.17 -21.29
C GLU A 280 -8.38 -8.45 -21.34
N ILE A 281 -9.65 -8.31 -20.98
CA ILE A 281 -10.61 -9.39 -20.86
C ILE A 281 -11.82 -9.03 -21.71
N ASN A 282 -12.13 -9.91 -22.66
CA ASN A 282 -13.29 -9.77 -23.55
C ASN A 282 -14.50 -10.48 -22.95
#